data_AF-A0A1G8V1X3-F1
#
_entry.id   AF-A0A1G8V1X3-F1
#
_cell.length_a   1.000
_cell.length_b   1.000
_cell.length_c   1.000
_cell.angle_alpha   90.00
_cell.angle_beta   90.00
_cell.angle_gamma   90.00
#
_symmetry.space_group_name_H-M   'P 1'
#
loop_
_entity.id
_entity.type
_entity.pdbx_description
1 polymer ?
#
loop_
_entity_poly.entity_id
_entity_poly.type
_entity_poly.pdbx_seq_one_letter_code
_entity_poly.pdbx_strand_id
1 'polypeptide(L)'
;MADYTTPITATFELQRQALVQSQRAIETGFEFQKEMATAAVESLDVQEASQRQVVEFLQDNVHRTLDAMEELPGTAGMTEEVRTTVDDQYAQLLDAHAEAFDTIEDEFDDGTESYNEMMAEYLDTLDEQLETLLDAHEEVESHSVEATEQVEELQDQVEDVQAQIQDVSEQAADAIEA
;
A
#
# COMPACT_ATOMS: atom_id res chain seq x y z
N MET A 1 -14.94 20.21 -40.34
CA MET A 1 -14.08 20.80 -39.30
C MET A 1 -13.71 19.72 -38.31
N ALA A 2 -12.47 19.71 -37.82
CA ALA A 2 -12.08 18.83 -36.73
C ALA A 2 -12.50 19.51 -35.42
N ASP A 3 -13.22 18.78 -34.58
CA ASP A 3 -13.61 19.23 -33.25
C ASP A 3 -12.38 19.10 -32.34
N TYR A 4 -11.77 20.23 -31.99
CA TYR A 4 -10.51 20.27 -31.25
C TYR A 4 -10.71 20.14 -29.74
N THR A 5 -11.95 20.15 -29.25
CA THR A 5 -12.27 19.93 -27.83
C THR A 5 -12.07 18.46 -27.42
N THR A 6 -12.46 17.52 -28.29
CA THR A 6 -12.41 16.07 -28.03
C THR A 6 -11.00 15.54 -27.70
N PRO A 7 -9.93 15.91 -28.44
CA PRO A 7 -8.56 15.47 -28.12
C PRO A 7 -8.00 16.07 -26.82
N ILE A 8 -8.41 17.28 -26.45
CA ILE A 8 -7.93 17.98 -25.26
C ILE A 8 -8.51 17.30 -24.02
N THR A 9 -9.83 17.16 -23.94
CA THR A 9 -10.52 16.44 -22.86
C THR A 9 -9.99 15.03 -22.68
N ALA A 10 -9.79 14.28 -23.78
CA ALA A 10 -9.23 12.93 -23.71
C ALA A 10 -7.82 12.89 -23.09
N THR A 11 -6.99 13.92 -23.32
CA THR A 11 -5.65 14.00 -22.73
C THR A 11 -5.71 14.26 -21.22
N PHE A 12 -6.59 15.16 -20.78
CA PHE A 12 -6.81 15.45 -19.36
C PHE A 12 -7.39 14.23 -18.63
N GLU A 13 -8.32 13.50 -19.24
CA GLU A 13 -8.88 12.28 -18.66
C GLU A 13 -7.80 11.19 -18.46
N LEU A 14 -6.89 11.02 -19.42
CA LEU A 14 -5.76 10.10 -19.28
C LEU A 14 -4.82 10.50 -18.16
N GLN A 15 -4.50 11.80 -18.02
CA GLN A 15 -3.67 12.31 -16.92
C GLN A 15 -4.33 12.06 -15.56
N ARG A 16 -5.64 12.33 -15.46
CA ARG A 16 -6.44 12.08 -14.26
C ARG A 16 -6.41 10.61 -13.85
N GLN A 17 -6.65 9.71 -14.79
CA GLN A 17 -6.61 8.26 -14.54
C GLN A 17 -5.22 7.80 -14.08
N ALA A 18 -4.14 8.33 -14.68
CA ALA A 18 -2.78 8.00 -14.28
C ALA A 18 -2.47 8.46 -12.84
N LEU A 19 -2.92 9.66 -12.45
CA LEU A 19 -2.76 10.18 -11.09
C LEU A 19 -3.50 9.30 -10.07
N VAL A 20 -4.79 9.05 -10.28
CA VAL A 20 -5.61 8.21 -9.40
C VAL A 20 -5.07 6.78 -9.32
N GLN A 21 -4.59 6.23 -10.43
CA GLN A 21 -3.96 4.91 -10.44
C GLN A 21 -2.67 4.88 -9.64
N SER A 22 -1.84 5.94 -9.73
CA SER A 22 -0.59 6.02 -8.97
C SER A 22 -0.84 6.09 -7.46
N GLN A 23 -1.84 6.86 -7.03
CA GLN A 23 -2.29 6.92 -5.64
C GLN A 23 -2.68 5.53 -5.13
N ARG A 24 -3.59 4.85 -5.84
CA ARG A 24 -4.02 3.50 -5.45
C ARG A 24 -2.87 2.51 -5.36
N ALA A 25 -1.88 2.62 -6.25
CA ALA A 25 -0.70 1.77 -6.22
C ALA A 25 0.15 2.02 -4.95
N ILE A 26 0.24 3.27 -4.50
CA ILE A 26 0.91 3.63 -3.25
C ILE A 26 0.13 3.08 -2.05
N GLU A 27 -1.18 3.31 -1.98
CA GLU A 27 -2.05 2.79 -0.91
C GLU A 27 -1.98 1.26 -0.81
N THR A 28 -2.12 0.56 -1.95
CA THR A 28 -2.02 -0.90 -2.01
C THR A 28 -0.64 -1.38 -1.56
N GLY A 29 0.42 -0.65 -1.92
CA GLY A 29 1.78 -0.96 -1.50
C GLY A 29 1.96 -0.86 0.01
N PHE A 30 1.33 0.14 0.63
CA PHE A 30 1.33 0.32 2.08
C PHE A 30 0.53 -0.78 2.79
N GLU A 31 -0.67 -1.11 2.32
CA GLU A 31 -1.47 -2.22 2.86
C GLU A 31 -0.71 -3.55 2.81
N PHE A 32 -0.02 -3.81 1.69
CA PHE A 32 0.82 -4.99 1.54
C PHE A 32 1.98 -5.01 2.55
N GLN A 33 2.65 -3.88 2.76
CA GLN A 33 3.72 -3.79 3.75
C GLN A 33 3.21 -4.05 5.17
N LYS A 34 2.03 -3.51 5.51
CA LYS A 34 1.36 -3.74 6.79
C LYS A 34 1.03 -5.22 6.99
N GLU A 35 0.42 -5.87 6.00
CA GLU A 35 0.10 -7.30 6.07
C GLU A 35 1.37 -8.17 6.24
N MET A 36 2.43 -7.84 5.51
CA MET A 36 3.73 -8.51 5.66
C MET A 36 4.36 -8.32 7.04
N ALA A 37 4.24 -7.14 7.63
CA ALA A 37 4.74 -6.86 8.96
C ALA A 37 3.95 -7.63 10.03
N THR A 38 2.62 -7.63 9.96
CA THR A 38 1.77 -8.44 10.84
C THR A 38 2.09 -9.93 10.70
N ALA A 39 2.22 -10.45 9.47
CA ALA A 39 2.59 -11.84 9.24
C ALA A 39 4.00 -12.17 9.80
N ALA A 40 4.92 -11.20 9.82
CA ALA A 40 6.23 -11.39 10.43
C ALA A 40 6.13 -11.50 11.95
N VAL A 41 5.31 -10.68 12.62
CA VAL A 41 5.01 -10.79 14.06
C VAL A 41 4.40 -12.16 14.36
N GLU A 42 3.32 -12.53 13.67
CA GLU A 42 2.66 -13.83 13.86
C GLU A 42 3.60 -15.03 13.64
N SER A 43 4.64 -14.86 12.80
CA SER A 43 5.63 -15.92 12.57
C SER A 43 6.53 -16.16 13.79
N LEU A 44 6.74 -15.15 14.64
CA LEU A 44 7.50 -15.26 15.88
C LEU A 44 6.77 -16.18 16.87
N ASP A 45 5.45 -16.05 17.02
CA ASP A 45 4.62 -16.93 17.87
C ASP A 45 4.71 -18.39 17.43
N VAL A 46 4.60 -18.61 16.11
CA VAL A 46 4.73 -19.96 15.54
C VAL A 46 6.12 -20.53 15.81
N GLN A 47 7.15 -19.69 15.70
CA GLN A 47 8.52 -20.07 15.98
C GLN A 47 8.77 -20.35 17.47
N GLU A 48 8.20 -19.56 18.37
CA GLU A 48 8.25 -19.75 19.82
C GLU A 48 7.59 -21.08 20.20
N ALA A 49 6.34 -21.29 19.78
CA ALA A 49 5.58 -22.51 20.06
C ALA A 49 6.29 -23.78 19.54
N SER A 50 6.89 -23.70 18.34
CA SER A 50 7.68 -24.80 17.78
C SER A 50 8.93 -25.11 18.61
N GLN A 51 9.68 -24.08 19.02
CA GLN A 51 10.87 -24.27 19.86
C GLN A 51 10.51 -24.81 21.24
N ARG A 52 9.45 -24.29 21.85
CA ARG A 52 8.90 -24.80 23.11
C ARG A 52 8.58 -26.28 23.02
N GLN A 53 7.88 -26.70 21.96
CA GLN A 53 7.54 -28.11 21.75
C GLN A 53 8.78 -29.00 21.60
N VAL A 54 9.85 -28.51 20.95
CA VAL A 54 11.13 -29.23 20.86
C VAL A 54 11.80 -29.36 22.23
N VAL A 55 11.81 -28.29 23.03
CA VAL A 55 12.41 -28.28 24.37
C VAL A 55 11.65 -29.23 25.31
N GLU A 56 10.33 -29.19 25.32
CA GLU A 56 9.47 -30.10 26.08
C GLU A 56 9.70 -31.56 25.65
N PHE A 57 9.84 -31.82 24.34
CA PHE A 57 10.19 -33.15 23.84
C PHE A 57 11.56 -33.64 24.34
N LEU A 58 12.56 -32.76 24.41
CA LEU A 58 13.88 -33.11 24.94
C LEU A 58 13.83 -33.42 26.43
N GLN A 59 13.09 -32.63 27.22
CA GLN A 59 12.84 -32.88 28.63
C GLN A 59 12.22 -34.27 28.85
N ASP A 60 11.18 -34.57 28.07
CA ASP A 60 10.50 -35.86 28.04
C ASP A 60 11.46 -37.05 27.77
N ASN A 61 12.44 -36.87 26.88
CA ASN A 61 13.45 -37.91 26.60
C ASN A 61 14.44 -38.09 27.75
N VAL A 62 14.79 -37.00 28.44
CA VAL A 62 15.61 -37.07 29.65
C VAL A 62 14.84 -37.84 30.73
N HIS A 63 13.55 -37.55 30.95
CA HIS A 63 12.72 -38.31 31.89
C HIS A 63 12.67 -39.80 31.56
N ARG A 64 12.42 -40.17 30.30
CA ARG A 64 12.43 -41.58 29.87
C ARG A 64 13.78 -42.27 30.14
N THR A 65 14.89 -41.53 30.01
CA THR A 65 16.23 -42.05 30.31
C THR A 65 16.42 -42.26 31.81
N LEU A 66 15.92 -41.33 32.63
CA LEU A 66 15.94 -41.44 34.10
C LEU A 66 15.04 -42.60 34.58
N ASP A 67 13.86 -42.78 33.98
CA ASP A 67 12.96 -43.92 34.27
C ASP A 67 13.68 -45.25 34.05
N ALA A 68 14.40 -45.41 32.93
CA ALA A 68 15.17 -46.61 32.63
C ALA A 68 16.32 -46.86 33.63
N MET A 69 16.90 -45.80 34.22
CA MET A 69 17.93 -45.91 35.25
C MET A 69 17.37 -46.27 36.62
N GLU A 70 16.13 -45.87 36.91
CA GLU A 70 15.43 -46.16 38.17
C GLU A 70 15.08 -47.65 38.31
N GLU A 71 14.95 -48.37 37.19
CA GLU A 71 14.78 -49.83 37.16
C GLU A 71 16.00 -50.60 37.71
N LEU A 72 17.16 -49.94 37.89
CA LEU A 72 18.38 -50.56 38.44
C LEU A 72 18.40 -50.54 39.99
N PRO A 73 18.91 -51.61 40.65
CA PRO A 73 19.00 -51.63 42.10
C PRO A 73 19.91 -50.53 42.67
N GLY A 74 19.39 -49.70 43.57
CA GLY A 74 20.16 -48.71 44.33
C GLY A 74 20.27 -47.31 43.72
N THR A 75 19.57 -47.02 42.62
CA THR A 75 19.64 -45.73 41.89
C THR A 75 18.47 -44.78 42.15
N ALA A 76 17.35 -45.26 42.70
CA ALA A 76 16.09 -44.50 42.81
C ALA A 76 16.18 -43.14 43.53
N GLY A 77 16.99 -43.03 44.60
CA GLY A 77 17.16 -41.75 45.30
C GLY A 77 17.99 -40.72 44.52
N MET A 78 18.85 -41.20 43.61
CA MET A 78 19.73 -40.36 42.79
C MET A 78 19.01 -39.86 41.53
N THR A 79 18.06 -40.63 40.97
CA THR A 79 17.29 -40.24 39.79
C THR A 79 16.27 -39.15 40.08
N GLU A 80 15.70 -39.11 41.28
CA GLU A 80 14.72 -38.09 41.69
C GLU A 80 15.36 -36.69 41.85
N GLU A 81 16.55 -36.61 42.44
CA GLU A 81 17.29 -35.34 42.60
C GLU A 81 17.72 -34.78 41.24
N VAL A 82 18.14 -35.66 40.32
CA VAL A 82 18.45 -35.29 38.94
C VAL A 82 17.19 -34.85 38.20
N ARG A 83 16.04 -35.53 38.38
CA ARG A 83 14.77 -35.14 37.77
C ARG A 83 14.35 -33.73 38.17
N THR A 84 14.34 -33.44 39.46
CA THR A 84 14.03 -32.10 39.99
C THR A 84 14.96 -31.04 39.38
N THR A 85 16.27 -31.32 39.34
CA THR A 85 17.26 -30.40 38.78
C THR A 85 17.07 -30.17 37.26
N VAL A 86 16.67 -31.22 36.54
CA VAL A 86 16.33 -31.13 35.10
C VAL A 86 15.09 -30.27 34.93
N ASP A 87 14.02 -30.55 35.67
CA ASP A 87 12.76 -29.82 35.57
C ASP A 87 12.93 -28.33 35.86
N ASP A 88 13.65 -27.98 36.93
CA ASP A 88 13.94 -26.59 37.28
C ASP A 88 14.73 -25.87 36.18
N GLN A 89 15.68 -26.55 35.53
CA GLN A 89 16.49 -25.96 34.46
C GLN A 89 15.70 -25.80 33.15
N TYR A 90 14.88 -26.78 32.79
CA TYR A 90 14.01 -26.68 31.61
C TYR A 90 12.93 -25.61 31.82
N ALA A 91 12.35 -25.50 33.02
CA ALA A 91 11.42 -24.44 33.36
C ALA A 91 12.06 -23.05 33.24
N GLN A 92 13.25 -22.86 33.83
CA GLN A 92 13.99 -21.59 33.70
C GLN A 92 14.34 -21.27 32.24
N LEU A 93 14.71 -22.26 31.44
CA LEU A 93 15.02 -22.08 30.04
C LEU A 93 13.78 -21.64 29.25
N LEU A 94 12.64 -22.30 29.46
CA LEU A 94 11.38 -21.97 28.81
C LEU A 94 10.88 -20.58 29.20
N ASP A 95 10.99 -20.22 30.48
CA ASP A 95 10.56 -18.92 30.99
C ASP A 95 11.40 -17.78 30.40
N ALA A 96 12.74 -17.93 30.41
CA ALA A 96 13.65 -16.95 29.82
C ALA A 96 13.50 -16.87 28.29
N HIS A 97 13.11 -17.96 27.63
CA HIS A 97 12.85 -17.99 26.20
C HIS A 97 11.56 -17.27 25.85
N ALA A 98 10.47 -17.53 26.58
CA ALA A 98 9.20 -16.82 26.42
C ALA A 98 9.37 -15.31 26.63
N GLU A 99 10.03 -14.89 27.73
CA GLU A 99 10.28 -13.48 28.00
C GLU A 99 11.08 -12.79 26.87
N ALA A 100 12.04 -13.51 26.27
CA ALA A 100 12.81 -12.99 25.15
C ALA A 100 11.97 -12.84 23.87
N PHE A 101 11.05 -13.77 23.60
CA PHE A 101 10.13 -13.68 22.47
C PHE A 101 9.10 -12.56 22.68
N ASP A 102 8.46 -12.49 23.85
CA ASP A 102 7.54 -11.41 24.23
C ASP A 102 8.20 -10.03 24.03
N THR A 103 9.45 -9.87 24.49
CA THR A 103 10.19 -8.61 24.30
C THR A 103 10.40 -8.25 22.83
N ILE A 104 10.74 -9.24 21.99
CA ILE A 104 10.97 -9.00 20.56
C ILE A 104 9.65 -8.71 19.85
N GLU A 105 8.58 -9.42 20.22
CA GLU A 105 7.24 -9.23 19.69
C GLU A 105 6.75 -7.81 20.00
N ASP A 106 6.79 -7.41 21.27
CA ASP A 106 6.41 -6.07 21.74
C ASP A 106 7.21 -4.98 21.01
N GLU A 107 8.54 -5.11 20.91
CA GLU A 107 9.39 -4.13 20.22
C GLU A 107 9.05 -4.01 18.72
N PHE A 108 8.70 -5.13 18.08
CA PHE A 108 8.37 -5.15 16.66
C PHE A 108 6.96 -4.63 16.40
N ASP A 109 5.99 -4.96 17.26
CA ASP A 109 4.61 -4.49 17.16
C ASP A 109 4.55 -2.97 17.39
N ASP A 110 5.16 -2.46 18.46
CA ASP A 110 5.27 -1.01 18.74
C ASP A 110 5.92 -0.26 17.56
N GLY A 111 7.02 -0.82 17.01
CA GLY A 111 7.73 -0.23 15.88
C GLY A 111 6.88 -0.21 14.60
N THR A 112 6.11 -1.29 14.37
CA THR A 112 5.23 -1.44 13.21
C THR A 112 4.00 -0.53 13.33
N GLU A 113 3.39 -0.44 14.51
CA GLU A 113 2.25 0.44 14.79
C GLU A 113 2.64 1.90 14.61
N SER A 114 3.77 2.33 15.18
CA SER A 114 4.28 3.70 15.02
C SER A 114 4.59 4.04 13.55
N TYR A 115 5.19 3.11 12.81
CA TYR A 115 5.45 3.29 11.38
C TYR A 115 4.13 3.38 10.58
N ASN A 116 3.17 2.52 10.88
CA ASN A 116 1.87 2.51 10.21
C ASN A 116 1.08 3.79 10.46
N GLU A 117 1.09 4.32 11.69
CA GLU A 117 0.40 5.57 12.02
C GLU A 117 1.01 6.76 11.26
N MET A 118 2.34 6.88 11.25
CA MET A 118 3.04 7.91 10.49
C MET A 118 2.75 7.83 8.98
N MET A 119 2.75 6.61 8.43
CA MET A 119 2.52 6.42 7.01
C MET A 119 1.04 6.64 6.63
N ALA A 120 0.10 6.32 7.53
CA ALA A 120 -1.30 6.66 7.35
C ALA A 120 -1.52 8.17 7.29
N GLU A 121 -0.90 8.95 8.19
CA GLU A 121 -0.93 10.42 8.16
C GLU A 121 -0.33 10.97 6.85
N TYR A 122 0.77 10.36 6.38
CA TYR A 122 1.40 10.72 5.11
C TYR A 122 0.47 10.45 3.91
N LEU A 123 -0.22 9.31 3.89
CA LEU A 123 -1.17 8.96 2.83
C LEU A 123 -2.37 9.91 2.82
N ASP A 124 -2.92 10.23 3.98
CA ASP A 124 -4.03 11.18 4.13
C ASP A 124 -3.64 12.57 3.57
N THR A 125 -2.45 13.06 3.94
CA THR A 125 -1.91 14.32 3.43
C THR A 125 -1.65 14.27 1.92
N LEU A 126 -1.25 13.11 1.38
CA LEU A 126 -1.06 12.94 -0.06
C LEU A 126 -2.39 12.94 -0.81
N ASP A 127 -3.43 12.31 -0.26
CA ASP A 127 -4.77 12.27 -0.84
C ASP A 127 -5.35 13.69 -0.95
N GLU A 128 -5.29 14.47 0.13
CA GLU A 128 -5.72 15.88 0.11
C GLU A 128 -4.99 16.72 -0.94
N GLN A 129 -3.68 16.51 -1.09
CA GLN A 129 -2.88 17.20 -2.12
C GLN A 129 -3.25 16.74 -3.53
N LEU A 130 -3.57 15.46 -3.70
CA LEU A 130 -3.99 14.91 -4.99
C LEU A 130 -5.38 15.44 -5.37
N GLU A 131 -6.33 15.49 -4.44
CA GLU A 131 -7.64 16.11 -4.66
C GLU A 131 -7.47 17.57 -5.09
N THR A 132 -6.65 18.35 -4.38
CA THR A 132 -6.36 19.74 -4.75
C THR A 132 -5.75 19.84 -6.16
N LEU A 133 -4.86 18.92 -6.52
CA LEU A 133 -4.24 18.87 -7.84
C LEU A 133 -5.25 18.48 -8.94
N LEU A 134 -6.16 17.56 -8.64
CA LEU A 134 -7.22 17.12 -9.55
C LEU A 134 -8.20 18.27 -9.83
N ASP A 135 -8.61 18.99 -8.79
CA ASP A 135 -9.46 20.18 -8.92
C ASP A 135 -8.78 21.25 -9.79
N ALA A 136 -7.49 21.51 -9.57
CA ALA A 136 -6.73 22.43 -10.41
C ALA A 136 -6.62 21.94 -11.87
N HIS A 137 -6.49 20.64 -12.08
CA HIS A 137 -6.49 20.04 -13.42
C HIS A 137 -7.84 20.22 -14.13
N GLU A 138 -8.95 20.06 -13.40
CA GLU A 138 -10.31 20.29 -13.92
C GLU A 138 -10.52 21.76 -14.32
N GLU A 139 -10.05 22.71 -13.51
CA GLU A 139 -10.13 24.13 -13.84
C GLU A 139 -9.34 24.45 -15.11
N VAL A 140 -8.13 23.89 -15.25
CA VAL A 140 -7.29 24.07 -16.44
C VAL A 140 -7.91 23.41 -17.67
N GLU A 141 -8.51 22.23 -17.53
CA GLU A 141 -9.25 21.54 -18.59
C GLU A 141 -10.40 22.42 -19.08
N SER A 142 -11.24 22.91 -18.18
CA SER A 142 -12.38 23.79 -18.49
C SER A 142 -11.94 25.03 -19.27
N HIS A 143 -10.90 25.72 -18.81
CA HIS A 143 -10.35 26.88 -19.50
C HIS A 143 -9.74 26.55 -20.87
N SER A 144 -9.14 25.36 -21.01
CA SER A 144 -8.56 24.92 -22.29
C SER A 144 -9.66 24.59 -23.32
N VAL A 145 -10.75 23.97 -22.88
CA VAL A 145 -11.93 23.70 -23.71
C VAL A 145 -12.57 25.03 -24.14
N GLU A 146 -12.86 25.94 -23.21
CA GLU A 146 -13.44 27.25 -23.52
C GLU A 146 -12.56 28.08 -24.47
N ALA A 147 -11.23 28.04 -24.31
CA ALA A 147 -10.32 28.74 -25.21
C ALA A 147 -10.35 28.15 -26.63
N THR A 148 -10.52 26.83 -26.74
CA THR A 148 -10.60 26.12 -28.02
C THR A 148 -11.92 26.44 -28.73
N GLU A 149 -13.04 26.40 -28.00
CA GLU A 149 -14.36 26.77 -28.52
C GLU A 149 -14.38 28.21 -29.04
N GLN A 150 -13.78 29.17 -28.30
CA GLN A 150 -13.66 30.55 -28.76
C GLN A 150 -12.83 30.69 -30.05
N VAL A 151 -11.80 29.87 -30.22
CA VAL A 151 -10.98 29.87 -31.45
C VAL A 151 -11.75 29.27 -32.63
N GLU A 152 -12.55 28.23 -32.39
CA GLU A 152 -13.45 27.66 -33.40
C GLU A 152 -14.52 28.68 -33.82
N GLU A 153 -15.17 29.34 -32.87
CA GLU A 153 -16.19 30.37 -33.16
C GLU A 153 -15.61 31.59 -33.91
N LEU A 154 -14.36 31.97 -33.64
CA LEU A 154 -13.66 33.00 -34.40
C LEU A 154 -13.34 32.56 -35.84
N GLN A 155 -12.98 31.29 -36.04
CA GLN A 155 -12.75 30.75 -37.39
C GLN A 155 -14.03 30.74 -38.20
N ASP A 156 -15.14 30.26 -37.62
CA ASP A 156 -16.45 30.24 -38.27
C ASP A 156 -16.89 31.65 -38.68
N GLN A 157 -16.75 32.64 -37.79
CA GLN A 157 -17.05 34.04 -38.10
C GLN A 157 -16.18 34.60 -39.24
N VAL A 158 -14.91 34.22 -39.31
CA VAL A 158 -14.00 34.65 -40.38
C VAL A 158 -14.40 34.01 -41.72
N GLU A 159 -14.79 32.73 -41.72
CA GLU A 159 -15.30 32.05 -42.92
C GLU A 159 -16.60 32.70 -43.42
N ASP A 160 -17.55 33.00 -42.53
CA ASP A 160 -18.80 33.68 -42.86
C ASP A 160 -18.57 35.08 -43.46
N VAL A 161 -17.64 35.85 -42.89
CA VAL A 161 -17.27 37.18 -43.43
C VAL A 161 -16.62 37.04 -44.80
N GLN A 162 -15.75 36.05 -45.02
CA GLN A 162 -15.14 35.81 -46.33
C GLN A 162 -16.19 35.42 -47.38
N ALA A 163 -17.16 34.58 -47.02
CA ALA A 163 -18.27 34.20 -47.89
C ALA A 163 -19.12 35.42 -48.28
N GLN A 164 -19.49 36.28 -47.31
CA GLN A 164 -20.21 37.53 -47.59
C GLN A 164 -19.43 38.47 -48.50
N ILE A 165 -18.11 38.60 -48.30
CA ILE A 165 -17.27 39.43 -49.18
C ILE A 165 -17.27 38.88 -50.60
N GLN A 166 -17.18 37.56 -50.79
CA GLN A 166 -17.26 36.93 -52.11
C GLN A 166 -18.60 37.21 -52.79
N ASP A 167 -19.72 37.01 -52.08
CA ASP A 167 -21.07 37.26 -52.60
C ASP A 167 -21.27 38.73 -53.02
N VAL A 168 -20.83 39.68 -52.19
CA VAL A 168 -20.90 41.13 -52.52
C VAL A 168 -20.03 41.47 -53.72
N SER A 169 -18.86 40.83 -53.83
CA SER A 169 -17.94 41.04 -54.95
C SER A 169 -18.53 40.52 -56.27
N GLU A 170 -19.17 39.35 -56.25
CA GLU A 170 -19.89 38.80 -57.40
C GLU A 170 -21.05 39.71 -57.82
N GLN A 171 -21.89 40.15 -56.88
CA GLN A 171 -22.99 41.08 -57.17
C GLN A 171 -22.51 42.42 -57.75
N ALA A 172 -21.39 42.94 -57.25
CA ALA A 172 -20.80 44.17 -57.78
C ALA A 172 -20.23 43.99 -59.19
N ALA A 173 -19.63 42.83 -59.49
CA ALA A 173 -19.15 42.50 -60.82
C ALA A 173 -20.30 42.39 -61.83
N ASP A 174 -21.38 41.68 -61.48
CA ASP A 174 -22.57 41.53 -62.32
C ASP A 174 -23.26 42.88 -62.60
N ALA A 175 -23.29 43.79 -61.62
CA ALA A 175 -23.88 45.11 -61.77
C ALA A 175 -23.08 46.05 -62.69
N ILE A 176 -21.80 45.78 -62.93
CA ILE A 176 -20.93 46.56 -63.82
C ILE A 176 -20.97 46.04 -65.27
N GLU A 177 -21.30 44.75 -65.47
CA GLU A 177 -21.44 44.15 -66.81
C GLU A 177 -22.83 44.34 -67.45
N ALA A 178 -23.82 44.83 -66.71
CA ALA A 178 -25.19 45.14 -67.19
C ALA A 178 -25.37 46.59 -67.68
#